data_AF-A0A5B8UK66-F1
#
_entry.id   AF-A0A5B8UK66-F1
#
_cell.length_a   1.000
_cell.length_b   1.000
_cell.length_c   1.000
_cell.angle_alpha   90.00
_cell.angle_beta   90.00
_cell.angle_gamma   90.00
#
_symmetry.space_group_name_H-M   'P 1'
#
loop_
_entity.id
_entity.type
_entity.pdbx_description
1 polymer ?
#
loop_
_entity_poly.entity_id
_entity_poly.type
_entity_poly.pdbx_seq_one_letter_code
_entity_poly.pdbx_strand_id
1 'polypeptide(L)'
;MKKILSVVLFGALFIAACGSAEKPAETKNTLTAAAQESGATGSHWKGNFSNGLKGAKLSFNIKKGEVKELTFQGYWRCDGKLELTTLGPKKGFPLKGNSVDGIVKESGFYFELHGTVSGNKASGTLRIAFTAGGCDTYKLNWTAEKE
;
A
#
# COMPACT_ATOMS: atom_id res chain seq x y z
N MET A 1 -66.34 6.59 -13.42
CA MET A 1 -66.49 5.50 -14.42
C MET A 1 -65.72 5.88 -15.68
N LYS A 2 -65.06 4.89 -16.30
CA LYS A 2 -64.45 4.86 -17.65
C LYS A 2 -63.11 5.60 -17.85
N LYS A 3 -62.09 5.10 -18.56
CA LYS A 3 -61.77 3.79 -19.17
C LYS A 3 -60.29 3.85 -19.71
N ILE A 4 -59.53 2.77 -19.51
CA ILE A 4 -58.69 2.02 -20.49
C ILE A 4 -57.54 2.79 -21.20
N LEU A 5 -56.27 2.53 -20.87
CA LEU A 5 -55.33 1.54 -21.44
C LEU A 5 -54.91 1.82 -22.90
N SER A 6 -53.61 2.03 -23.14
CA SER A 6 -52.93 1.67 -24.39
C SER A 6 -51.42 1.57 -24.16
N VAL A 7 -50.93 0.34 -24.37
CA VAL A 7 -49.53 -0.07 -24.45
C VAL A 7 -49.07 0.17 -25.88
N VAL A 8 -47.85 0.66 -26.08
CA VAL A 8 -47.16 0.61 -27.38
C VAL A 8 -45.80 -0.06 -27.17
N LEU A 9 -45.68 -1.20 -27.85
CA LEU A 9 -44.53 -2.08 -27.98
C LEU A 9 -43.98 -1.86 -29.40
N PHE A 10 -42.70 -1.56 -29.62
CA PHE A 10 -42.07 -1.79 -30.94
C PHE A 10 -40.52 -1.70 -30.90
N GLY A 11 -39.90 -2.72 -31.50
CA GLY A 11 -38.58 -2.68 -32.15
C GLY A 11 -37.41 -3.17 -31.30
N ALA A 12 -36.48 -4.00 -31.79
CA ALA A 12 -36.32 -4.64 -33.09
C ALA A 12 -35.39 -5.86 -32.96
N LEU A 13 -35.54 -6.75 -33.92
CA LEU A 13 -34.86 -8.03 -34.13
C LEU A 13 -33.41 -7.81 -34.59
N PHE A 14 -32.44 -8.51 -34.01
CA PHE A 14 -31.17 -8.81 -34.68
C PHE A 14 -30.85 -10.30 -34.55
N ILE A 15 -30.64 -10.91 -35.71
CA ILE A 15 -30.27 -12.30 -35.95
C ILE A 15 -28.74 -12.38 -35.82
N ALA A 16 -28.23 -13.32 -35.02
CA ALA A 16 -26.84 -13.75 -35.10
C ALA A 16 -26.80 -15.28 -35.22
N ALA A 17 -26.10 -15.71 -36.26
CA ALA A 17 -25.98 -17.09 -36.73
C ALA A 17 -24.95 -17.90 -35.91
N CYS A 18 -25.19 -19.22 -35.90
CA CYS A 18 -24.24 -20.34 -35.98
C CYS A 18 -22.80 -20.19 -35.47
N GLY A 19 -22.37 -21.15 -34.64
CA GLY A 19 -20.95 -21.55 -34.60
C GLY A 19 -20.47 -22.09 -33.27
N SER A 20 -20.42 -23.42 -33.18
CA SER A 20 -19.45 -24.28 -32.49
C SER A 20 -18.90 -23.92 -31.10
N ALA A 21 -19.04 -24.91 -30.23
CA ALA A 21 -18.31 -25.07 -28.98
C ALA A 21 -16.79 -25.02 -29.17
N GLU A 22 -16.13 -24.17 -28.39
CA GLU A 22 -14.70 -24.27 -28.10
C GLU A 22 -14.48 -24.20 -26.58
N LYS A 23 -13.74 -25.19 -26.08
CA LYS A 23 -13.28 -25.28 -24.69
C LYS A 23 -12.31 -24.13 -24.39
N PRO A 24 -12.38 -23.45 -23.23
CA PRO A 24 -11.24 -22.69 -22.77
C PRO A 24 -10.20 -23.64 -22.18
N ALA A 25 -9.10 -23.76 -22.92
CA ALA A 25 -7.83 -24.30 -22.46
C ALA A 25 -7.25 -23.45 -21.32
N GLU A 26 -6.42 -24.11 -20.51
CA GLU A 26 -5.51 -23.55 -19.52
C GLU A 26 -5.02 -22.12 -19.82
N THR A 27 -5.18 -21.21 -18.87
CA THR A 27 -4.29 -20.07 -18.74
C THR A 27 -3.67 -20.12 -17.35
N LYS A 28 -2.56 -20.84 -17.29
CA LYS A 28 -1.58 -20.79 -16.21
C LYS A 28 -1.12 -19.33 -16.12
N ASN A 29 -1.61 -18.59 -15.14
CA ASN A 29 -1.13 -17.25 -14.83
C ASN A 29 0.33 -17.35 -14.39
N THR A 30 1.21 -17.27 -15.37
CA THR A 30 2.64 -17.06 -15.18
C THR A 30 2.80 -15.68 -14.56
N LEU A 31 3.02 -15.67 -13.25
CA LEU A 31 3.56 -14.54 -12.51
C LEU A 31 4.75 -13.99 -13.31
N THR A 32 4.53 -12.87 -13.99
CA THR A 32 5.59 -12.13 -14.65
C THR A 32 6.46 -11.57 -13.54
N ALA A 33 7.59 -12.25 -13.30
CA ALA A 33 8.66 -11.76 -12.45
C ALA A 33 9.02 -10.35 -12.92
N ALA A 34 8.85 -9.38 -12.02
CA ALA A 34 9.35 -8.04 -12.24
C ALA A 34 10.85 -8.12 -12.55
N ALA A 35 11.25 -7.48 -13.63
CA ALA A 35 12.63 -7.41 -14.09
C ALA A 35 13.53 -6.96 -12.92
N GLN A 36 14.47 -7.83 -12.57
CA GLN A 36 15.49 -7.60 -11.58
C GLN A 36 16.51 -6.61 -12.16
N GLU A 37 16.29 -5.31 -11.93
CA GLU A 37 17.32 -4.30 -12.15
C GLU A 37 18.47 -4.50 -11.13
N SER A 38 19.47 -5.25 -11.56
CA SER A 38 20.79 -5.28 -10.93
C SER A 38 21.42 -3.89 -11.02
N GLY A 39 21.56 -3.22 -9.87
CA GLY A 39 22.23 -1.91 -9.78
C GLY A 39 22.15 -1.32 -8.38
N ALA A 40 23.12 -1.69 -7.54
CA ALA A 40 23.26 -1.47 -6.08
C ALA A 40 22.37 -2.39 -5.22
N THR A 41 23.01 -3.35 -4.55
CA THR A 41 22.41 -4.29 -3.59
C THR A 41 21.86 -3.53 -2.38
N GLY A 42 20.58 -3.15 -2.44
CA GLY A 42 19.87 -2.67 -1.27
C GLY A 42 19.65 -3.80 -0.27
N SER A 43 19.53 -3.47 1.01
CA SER A 43 19.10 -4.42 2.05
C SER A 43 17.61 -4.24 2.33
N HIS A 44 16.89 -5.34 2.46
CA HIS A 44 15.49 -5.34 2.90
C HIS A 44 15.39 -5.47 4.43
N TRP A 45 14.42 -4.80 5.02
CA TRP A 45 14.21 -4.75 6.45
C TRP A 45 12.75 -4.98 6.77
N LYS A 46 12.47 -5.78 7.81
CA LYS A 46 11.12 -5.99 8.35
C LYS A 46 11.06 -5.70 9.83
N GLY A 47 9.95 -5.12 10.26
CA GLY A 47 9.77 -4.61 11.59
C GLY A 47 8.38 -4.78 12.16
N ASN A 48 8.28 -4.50 13.45
CA ASN A 48 7.07 -4.55 14.25
C ASN A 48 6.93 -3.25 15.05
N PHE A 49 5.69 -2.95 15.46
CA PHE A 49 5.40 -1.82 16.33
C PHE A 49 5.17 -2.29 17.77
N SER A 50 5.64 -1.52 18.75
CA SER A 50 5.49 -1.85 20.19
C SER A 50 4.31 -1.18 20.88
N ASN A 51 3.82 -0.05 20.34
CA ASN A 51 2.71 0.74 20.91
C ASN A 51 1.55 0.96 19.90
N GLY A 52 1.54 0.21 18.80
CA GLY A 52 0.47 0.24 17.79
C GLY A 52 -0.58 -0.85 18.00
N LEU A 53 -1.51 -0.95 17.05
CA LEU A 53 -2.46 -2.05 17.01
C LEU A 53 -1.76 -3.37 16.69
N LYS A 54 -2.15 -4.44 17.39
CA LYS A 54 -1.53 -5.76 17.24
C LYS A 54 -1.58 -6.24 15.79
N GLY A 55 -0.47 -6.75 15.31
CA GLY A 55 -0.34 -7.29 13.94
C GLY A 55 0.13 -6.29 12.90
N ALA A 56 0.27 -5.00 13.24
CA ALA A 56 0.85 -4.01 12.33
C ALA A 56 2.34 -4.31 12.05
N LYS A 57 2.75 -4.13 10.80
CA LYS A 57 4.09 -4.42 10.27
C LYS A 57 4.68 -3.22 9.56
N LEU A 58 6.00 -3.16 9.59
CA LEU A 58 6.82 -2.20 8.86
C LEU A 58 7.74 -2.97 7.91
N SER A 59 7.93 -2.48 6.69
CA SER A 59 9.04 -2.90 5.84
C SER A 59 9.63 -1.73 5.08
N PHE A 60 10.92 -1.83 4.73
CA PHE A 60 11.59 -0.83 3.90
C PHE A 60 12.88 -1.41 3.31
N ASN A 61 13.42 -0.71 2.32
CA ASN A 61 14.74 -0.96 1.75
C ASN A 61 15.71 0.15 2.13
N ILE A 62 16.96 -0.21 2.42
CA ILE A 62 18.06 0.76 2.45
C ILE A 62 18.87 0.57 1.17
N LYS A 63 18.90 1.60 0.31
CA LYS A 63 19.65 1.58 -0.95
C LYS A 63 20.20 2.97 -1.24
N LYS A 64 21.50 3.04 -1.56
CA LYS A 64 22.21 4.30 -1.91
C LYS A 64 22.07 5.39 -0.84
N GLY A 65 22.10 5.02 0.45
CA GLY A 65 22.00 5.98 1.55
C GLY A 65 20.59 6.55 1.78
N GLU A 66 19.55 5.88 1.29
CA GLU A 66 18.15 6.28 1.49
C GLU A 66 17.32 5.11 2.00
N VAL A 67 16.34 5.42 2.87
CA VAL A 67 15.22 4.53 3.19
C VAL A 67 14.18 4.67 2.08
N LYS A 68 13.91 3.60 1.35
CA LYS A 68 12.94 3.54 0.24
C LYS A 68 11.89 2.47 0.48
N GLU A 69 10.79 2.57 -0.27
CA GLU A 69 9.72 1.56 -0.24
C GLU A 69 9.21 1.31 1.18
N LEU A 70 9.20 2.37 1.99
CA LEU A 70 8.68 2.34 3.35
C LEU A 70 7.22 1.95 3.29
N THR A 71 6.87 0.83 3.92
CA THR A 71 5.51 0.29 3.92
C THR A 71 5.07 0.06 5.36
N PHE A 72 3.96 0.68 5.73
CA PHE A 72 3.15 0.33 6.88
C PHE A 72 2.01 -0.56 6.42
N GLN A 73 1.84 -1.72 7.05
CA GLN A 73 0.66 -2.55 6.88
C GLN A 73 0.01 -2.74 8.23
N GLY A 74 -1.24 -2.32 8.39
CA GLY A 74 -1.91 -2.44 9.68
C GLY A 74 -3.22 -1.66 9.75
N TYR A 75 -3.83 -1.71 10.93
CA TYR A 75 -4.99 -0.90 11.24
C TYR A 75 -4.57 0.50 11.65
N TRP A 76 -5.34 1.51 11.24
CA TRP A 76 -5.20 2.90 11.66
C TRP A 76 -6.57 3.53 11.92
N ARG A 77 -6.60 4.70 12.57
CA ARG A 77 -7.86 5.39 12.88
C ARG A 77 -8.14 6.48 11.87
N CYS A 78 -9.34 6.47 11.29
CA CYS A 78 -9.90 7.51 10.42
C CYS A 78 -11.27 7.92 10.95
N ASP A 79 -11.45 9.18 11.35
CA ASP A 79 -12.71 9.70 11.89
C ASP A 79 -13.36 8.79 12.96
N GLY A 80 -12.51 8.27 13.86
CA GLY A 80 -12.90 7.38 14.96
C GLY A 80 -13.08 5.90 14.58
N LYS A 81 -13.08 5.55 13.29
CA LYS A 81 -13.19 4.17 12.79
C LYS A 81 -11.81 3.53 12.63
N LEU A 82 -11.75 2.21 12.75
CA LEU A 82 -10.56 1.43 12.44
C LEU A 82 -10.63 0.90 11.02
N GLU A 83 -9.57 1.14 10.25
CA GLU A 83 -9.46 0.69 8.85
C GLU A 83 -8.16 -0.07 8.65
N LEU A 84 -8.21 -1.18 7.92
CA LEU A 84 -7.01 -1.92 7.52
C LEU A 84 -6.45 -1.30 6.25
N THR A 85 -5.14 -1.05 6.24
CA THR A 85 -4.50 -0.41 5.09
C THR A 85 -3.05 -0.87 4.88
N THR A 86 -2.53 -0.55 3.70
CA THR A 86 -1.11 -0.64 3.35
C THR A 86 -0.71 0.71 2.76
N LEU A 87 0.19 1.43 3.43
CA LEU A 87 0.55 2.81 3.10
C LEU A 87 2.07 3.01 3.12
N GLY A 88 2.54 3.94 2.31
CA GLY A 88 3.94 4.30 2.21
C GLY A 88 4.15 5.48 1.28
N PRO A 89 5.16 6.33 1.52
CA PRO A 89 5.52 7.36 0.57
C PRO A 89 6.20 6.78 -0.67
N LYS A 90 5.96 7.37 -1.84
CA LYS A 90 6.72 7.07 -3.06
C LYS A 90 8.15 7.61 -2.96
N LYS A 91 8.33 8.75 -2.30
CA LYS A 91 9.66 9.33 -2.05
C LYS A 91 10.36 8.60 -0.90
N GLY A 92 11.68 8.47 -1.01
CA GLY A 92 12.51 7.95 0.07
C GLY A 92 12.89 9.01 1.11
N PHE A 93 13.49 8.56 2.20
CA PHE A 93 14.09 9.41 3.22
C PHE A 93 15.62 9.31 3.17
N PRO A 94 16.36 10.42 3.13
CA PRO A 94 17.81 10.38 3.16
C PRO A 94 18.31 9.90 4.53
N LEU A 95 19.30 9.02 4.53
CA LEU A 95 20.07 8.69 5.73
C LEU A 95 21.22 9.68 5.88
N LYS A 96 21.34 10.26 7.07
CA LYS A 96 22.49 11.08 7.48
C LYS A 96 23.34 10.24 8.42
N GLY A 97 24.38 9.61 7.86
CA GLY A 97 25.12 8.56 8.56
C GLY A 97 24.21 7.36 8.83
N ASN A 98 23.99 7.07 10.11
CA ASN A 98 23.17 5.93 10.55
C ASN A 98 21.74 6.33 10.94
N SER A 99 21.35 7.58 10.72
CA SER A 99 20.08 8.14 11.20
C SER A 99 19.19 8.59 10.06
N VAL A 100 17.88 8.41 10.22
CA VAL A 100 16.85 9.05 9.42
C VAL A 100 16.03 9.96 10.34
N ASP A 101 15.80 11.18 9.88
CA ASP A 101 14.93 12.17 10.50
C ASP A 101 14.35 13.00 9.37
N GLY A 102 13.07 12.78 9.08
CA GLY A 102 12.46 13.43 7.94
C GLY A 102 10.96 13.27 7.84
N ILE A 103 10.40 14.15 7.00
CA ILE A 103 8.98 14.23 6.70
C ILE A 103 8.83 14.23 5.18
N VAL A 104 8.00 13.33 4.67
CA VAL A 104 7.53 13.33 3.27
C VAL A 104 6.05 13.71 3.26
N LYS A 105 5.68 14.68 2.42
CA LYS A 105 4.28 15.06 2.16
C LYS A 105 3.94 14.75 0.71
N GLU A 106 2.91 13.94 0.47
CA GLU A 106 2.44 13.60 -0.88
C GLU A 106 0.94 13.27 -0.88
N SER A 107 0.20 13.78 -1.87
CA SER A 107 -1.23 13.48 -2.06
C SER A 107 -2.10 13.67 -0.80
N GLY A 108 -1.79 14.69 0.02
CA GLY A 108 -2.50 14.95 1.28
C GLY A 108 -2.03 14.09 2.47
N PHE A 109 -1.16 13.11 2.25
CA PHE A 109 -0.52 12.34 3.31
C PHE A 109 0.70 13.06 3.87
N TYR A 110 0.95 12.78 5.14
CA TYR A 110 2.11 13.18 5.91
C TYR A 110 2.77 11.93 6.48
N PHE A 111 3.99 11.64 6.06
CA PHE A 111 4.81 10.53 6.51
C PHE A 111 6.02 11.07 7.26
N GLU A 112 6.06 10.88 8.57
CA GLU A 112 7.15 11.28 9.44
C GLU A 112 7.90 10.04 9.91
N LEU A 113 9.18 9.96 9.59
CA LEU A 113 10.05 8.84 9.94
C LEU A 113 11.26 9.36 10.69
N HIS A 114 11.47 8.80 11.88
CA HIS A 114 12.67 8.97 12.69
C HIS A 114 13.24 7.62 12.99
N GLY A 115 14.56 7.48 13.01
CA GLY A 115 15.17 6.23 13.44
C GLY A 115 16.67 6.17 13.26
N THR A 116 17.23 5.07 13.74
CA THR A 116 18.66 4.77 13.64
C THR A 116 18.86 3.33 13.19
N VAL A 117 19.92 3.10 12.42
CA VAL A 117 20.36 1.79 11.92
C VAL A 117 21.70 1.46 12.56
N SER A 118 21.81 0.29 13.19
CA SER A 118 23.02 -0.19 13.83
C SER A 118 23.23 -1.67 13.53
N GLY A 119 24.17 -1.97 12.65
CA GLY A 119 24.42 -3.33 12.17
C GLY A 119 23.19 -3.89 11.43
N ASN A 120 22.66 -5.02 11.91
CA ASN A 120 21.47 -5.67 11.34
C ASN A 120 20.17 -5.31 12.09
N LYS A 121 20.19 -4.26 12.92
CA LYS A 121 19.03 -3.78 13.69
C LYS A 121 18.75 -2.32 13.39
N ALA A 122 17.49 -1.96 13.41
CA ALA A 122 17.03 -0.58 13.30
C ALA A 122 15.85 -0.34 14.24
N SER A 123 15.67 0.89 14.68
CA SER A 123 14.54 1.30 15.51
C SER A 123 14.24 2.77 15.36
N GLY A 124 13.02 3.16 15.72
CA GLY A 124 12.62 4.55 15.60
C GLY A 124 11.14 4.79 15.81
N THR A 125 10.65 5.87 15.21
CA THR A 125 9.23 6.23 15.21
C THR A 125 8.70 6.47 13.80
N LEU A 126 7.43 6.16 13.59
CA LEU A 126 6.68 6.41 12.36
C LEU A 126 5.37 7.08 12.72
N ARG A 127 5.00 8.13 11.98
CA ARG A 127 3.64 8.66 11.98
C ARG A 127 3.17 8.85 10.55
N ILE A 128 1.98 8.36 10.26
CA ILE A 128 1.27 8.57 9.00
C ILE A 128 -0.02 9.29 9.32
N ALA A 129 -0.25 10.43 8.68
CA ALA A 129 -1.51 11.17 8.81
C ALA A 129 -2.06 11.57 7.45
N PHE A 130 -3.38 11.57 7.33
CA PHE A 130 -4.13 12.12 6.20
C PHE A 130 -5.24 13.01 6.75
N THR A 131 -4.94 14.32 6.85
CA THR A 131 -5.78 15.28 7.57
C THR A 131 -7.17 15.44 6.96
N ALA A 132 -7.28 15.38 5.62
CA ALA A 132 -8.56 15.56 4.93
C ALA A 132 -9.56 14.42 5.21
N GLY A 133 -9.09 13.23 5.60
CA GLY A 133 -9.93 12.10 6.01
C GLY A 133 -9.84 11.79 7.50
N GLY A 134 -9.32 12.71 8.32
CA GLY A 134 -9.18 12.53 9.77
C GLY A 134 -8.41 11.26 10.17
N CYS A 135 -7.47 10.82 9.32
CA CYS A 135 -6.69 9.61 9.57
C CYS A 135 -5.35 9.91 10.24
N ASP A 136 -5.00 9.15 11.27
CA ASP A 136 -3.69 9.25 11.94
C ASP A 136 -3.30 7.90 12.57
N THR A 137 -2.05 7.48 12.39
CA THR A 137 -1.48 6.34 13.13
C THR A 137 -1.07 6.72 14.56
N TYR A 138 -1.01 8.02 14.86
CA TYR A 138 -0.20 8.61 15.92
C TYR A 138 1.27 8.22 15.77
N LYS A 139 2.08 8.58 16.78
CA LYS A 139 3.50 8.21 16.82
C LYS A 139 3.66 6.75 17.23
N LEU A 140 4.01 5.90 16.27
CA LEU A 140 4.28 4.48 16.47
C LEU A 140 5.77 4.24 16.64
N ASN A 141 6.16 3.54 17.71
CA ASN A 141 7.52 3.08 17.96
C ASN A 141 7.74 1.75 17.23
N TRP A 142 8.80 1.65 16.45
CA TRP A 142 9.12 0.45 15.68
C TRP A 142 10.54 -0.06 15.94
N THR A 143 10.71 -1.35 15.74
CA THR A 143 12.00 -2.02 15.59
C THR A 143 11.98 -2.84 14.31
N ALA A 144 13.13 -3.00 13.67
CA ALA A 144 13.30 -3.78 12.46
C ALA A 144 14.63 -4.52 12.44
N GLU A 145 14.64 -5.65 11.73
CA GLU A 145 15.82 -6.45 11.48
C GLU A 145 16.03 -6.59 9.97
N LYS A 146 17.30 -6.69 9.57
CA LYS A 146 17.70 -6.94 8.19
C LYS A 146 17.36 -8.38 7.81
N GLU A 147 16.72 -8.56 6.66
CA GLU A 147 16.48 -9.89 6.07
C GLU A 147 17.70 -10.45 5.33
#